data_AF-A0A6N2LKL2-F1
#
_entry.id   AF-A0A6N2LKL2-F1
#
_cell.length_a   1.000
_cell.length_b   1.000
_cell.length_c   1.000
_cell.angle_alpha   90.00
_cell.angle_beta   90.00
_cell.angle_gamma   90.00
#
_symmetry.space_group_name_H-M   'P 1'
#
loop_
_entity.id
_entity.type
_entity.pdbx_description
1 polymer ?
#
loop_
_entity_poly.entity_id
_entity_poly.type
_entity_poly.pdbx_seq_one_letter_code
_entity_poly.pdbx_strand_id
1 'polypeptide(L)'
;MGKAFHKDILHILIAEMLLKDAYLVAKDNAELISKAAIKEFASSFVKLGNINFIKYVRKVILGSGYKIDEELFQMVVSRYIV
;
A
#
# COMPACT_ATOMS: atom_id res chain seq x y z
N MET A 1 -2.14 -2.81 22.18
CA MET A 1 -3.14 -2.26 21.23
C MET A 1 -2.69 -2.66 19.85
N GLY A 2 -3.46 -3.54 19.21
CA GLY A 2 -2.93 -4.51 18.24
C GLY A 2 -3.20 -4.16 16.78
N LYS A 3 -2.53 -4.90 15.91
CA LYS A 3 -2.56 -4.89 14.44
C LYS A 3 -3.89 -4.53 13.75
N ALA A 4 -5.02 -4.81 14.40
CA ALA A 4 -6.36 -4.43 13.95
C ALA A 4 -6.56 -2.91 13.83
N PHE A 5 -6.07 -2.11 14.78
CA PHE A 5 -6.29 -0.66 14.78
C PHE A 5 -5.62 0.04 13.59
N HIS A 6 -4.37 -0.31 13.27
CA HIS A 6 -3.67 0.25 12.11
C HIS A 6 -4.31 -0.17 10.79
N LYS A 7 -4.86 -1.39 10.73
CA LYS A 7 -5.63 -1.86 9.57
C LYS A 7 -6.89 -1.01 9.38
N ASP A 8 -7.65 -0.75 10.43
CA ASP A 8 -8.91 -0.02 10.32
C ASP A 8 -8.68 1.44 9.89
N ILE A 9 -7.65 2.10 10.45
CA ILE A 9 -7.22 3.43 9.98
C ILE A 9 -6.84 3.38 8.50
N LEU A 10 -6.01 2.41 8.12
CA LEU A 10 -5.53 2.28 6.74
C LEU A 10 -6.70 2.09 5.76
N HIS A 11 -7.69 1.27 6.14
CA HIS A 11 -8.89 1.03 5.34
C HIS A 11 -9.73 2.30 5.17
N ILE A 12 -9.94 3.08 6.24
CA ILE A 12 -10.63 4.37 6.18
C ILE A 12 -9.91 5.34 5.23
N LEU A 13 -8.59 5.46 5.37
CA LEU A 13 -7.80 6.37 4.52
C LEU A 13 -7.83 5.96 3.05
N ILE A 14 -7.85 4.66 2.74
CA ILE A 14 -8.01 4.16 1.37
C ILE A 14 -9.40 4.48 0.83
N ALA A 15 -10.46 4.26 1.63
CA ALA A 15 -11.85 4.52 1.24
C ALA A 15 -12.09 6.00 0.92
N GLU A 16 -11.49 6.90 1.70
CA GLU A 16 -11.54 8.36 1.50
C GLU A 16 -10.52 8.87 0.47
N MET A 17 -9.81 7.97 -0.24
CA MET A 17 -8.75 8.29 -1.20
C MET A 17 -7.62 9.17 -0.64
N LEU A 18 -7.41 9.18 0.67
CA LEU A 18 -6.32 9.85 1.36
C LEU A 18 -5.03 9.03 1.27
N LEU A 19 -4.61 8.74 0.04
CA LEU A 19 -3.56 7.74 -0.24
C LEU A 19 -2.18 8.15 0.29
N LYS A 20 -1.90 9.46 0.36
CA LYS A 20 -0.65 9.97 0.95
C LYS A 20 -0.59 9.69 2.45
N ASP A 21 -1.71 9.87 3.15
CA ASP A 21 -1.80 9.59 4.59
C ASP A 21 -1.81 8.08 4.84
N ALA A 22 -2.51 7.31 3.99
CA ALA A 22 -2.45 5.86 3.98
C ALA A 22 -1.00 5.36 3.82
N TYR A 23 -0.21 6.00 2.95
CA TYR A 23 1.21 5.71 2.80
C TYR A 23 2.00 5.97 4.08
N LEU A 24 1.76 7.09 4.78
CA LEU A 24 2.45 7.37 6.05
C LEU A 24 2.13 6.30 7.11
N VAL A 25 0.86 5.96 7.27
CA VAL A 25 0.43 4.90 8.19
C VAL A 25 1.08 3.56 7.85
N ALA A 26 1.07 3.18 6.57
CA ALA A 26 1.66 1.93 6.12
C ALA A 26 3.18 1.92 6.30
N LYS A 27 3.86 3.03 6.02
CA LYS A 27 5.32 3.17 6.16
C LYS A 27 5.75 3.04 7.61
N ASP A 28 5.07 3.71 8.53
CA ASP A 28 5.47 3.77 9.94
C ASP A 28 5.07 2.51 10.74
N ASN A 29 4.12 1.72 10.22
CA ASN A 29 3.54 0.58 10.95
C ASN A 29 3.55 -0.73 10.15
N ALA A 30 4.39 -0.87 9.13
CA ALA A 30 4.39 -1.99 8.19
C ALA A 30 4.42 -3.39 8.86
N GLU A 31 5.19 -3.54 9.93
CA GLU A 31 5.32 -4.80 10.70
C GLU A 31 4.08 -5.13 11.55
N LEU A 32 3.28 -4.11 11.86
CA LEU A 32 2.06 -4.19 12.65
C LEU A 32 0.82 -4.34 11.77
N ILE A 33 0.93 -4.20 10.45
CA ILE A 33 -0.19 -4.31 9.52
C ILE A 33 -0.21 -5.72 8.93
N SER A 34 -1.41 -6.27 8.72
CA SER A 34 -1.53 -7.59 8.09
C SER A 34 -1.12 -7.53 6.61
N LYS A 35 -0.57 -8.63 6.08
CA LYS A 35 -0.20 -8.73 4.66
C LYS A 35 -1.37 -8.44 3.71
N ALA A 36 -2.58 -8.84 4.09
CA ALA A 36 -3.79 -8.56 3.31
C ALA A 36 -4.07 -7.05 3.23
N ALA A 37 -3.96 -6.33 4.34
CA ALA A 37 -4.16 -4.88 4.36
C ALA A 37 -3.04 -4.13 3.62
N ILE A 38 -1.80 -4.63 3.65
CA ILE A 38 -0.72 -4.11 2.80
C ILE A 38 -1.01 -4.36 1.31
N LYS A 39 -1.52 -5.53 0.93
CA LYS A 39 -1.93 -5.80 -0.46
C LYS A 39 -3.02 -4.83 -0.90
N GLU A 40 -4.05 -4.64 -0.08
CA GLU A 40 -5.15 -3.70 -0.35
C GLU A 40 -4.64 -2.27 -0.54
N PHE A 41 -3.82 -1.79 0.39
CA PHE A 41 -3.15 -0.50 0.27
C PHE A 41 -2.32 -0.38 -1.01
N ALA A 42 -1.48 -1.38 -1.30
CA ALA A 42 -0.60 -1.37 -2.46
C ALA A 42 -1.41 -1.31 -3.77
N SER A 43 -2.43 -2.17 -3.91
CA SER A 43 -3.30 -2.18 -5.08
C SER A 43 -4.03 -0.84 -5.25
N SER A 44 -4.60 -0.28 -4.19
CA SER A 44 -5.27 1.02 -4.24
C SER A 44 -4.31 2.15 -4.62
N PHE A 45 -3.12 2.18 -4.03
CA PHE A 45 -2.13 3.21 -4.33
C PHE A 45 -1.58 3.09 -5.75
N VAL A 46 -1.32 1.90 -6.26
CA VAL A 46 -0.86 1.72 -7.65
C VAL A 46 -1.93 2.16 -8.65
N LYS A 47 -3.21 1.83 -8.40
CA LYS A 47 -4.33 2.24 -9.27
C LYS A 47 -4.55 3.75 -9.28
N LEU A 48 -4.59 4.38 -8.11
CA LEU A 48 -5.14 5.72 -7.93
C LEU A 48 -4.11 6.76 -7.45
N GLY A 49 -3.02 6.31 -6.83
CA GLY A 49 -2.02 7.17 -6.23
C GLY A 49 -1.08 7.82 -7.24
N ASN A 50 -0.20 8.69 -6.75
CA ASN A 50 0.77 9.38 -7.58
C ASN A 50 1.90 8.41 -8.00
N ILE A 51 2.15 8.29 -9.31
CA ILE A 51 3.15 7.37 -9.88
C ILE A 51 4.57 7.60 -9.31
N ASN A 52 4.91 8.85 -8.96
CA ASN A 52 6.21 9.19 -8.40
C ASN A 52 6.44 8.56 -7.02
N PHE A 53 5.38 8.15 -6.33
CA PHE A 53 5.44 7.54 -5.01
C PHE A 53 5.50 6.01 -5.04
N ILE A 54 5.31 5.36 -6.19
CA ILE A 54 5.33 3.89 -6.31
C ILE A 54 6.64 3.30 -5.80
N LYS A 55 7.79 3.97 -6.05
CA LYS A 55 9.09 3.54 -5.53
C LYS A 55 9.14 3.47 -4.00
N TYR A 56 8.38 4.32 -3.31
CA TYR A 56 8.31 4.32 -1.85
C TYR A 56 7.31 3.28 -1.34
N VAL A 57 6.18 3.09 -2.03
CA VAL A 57 5.21 2.02 -1.73
C VAL A 57 5.89 0.64 -1.84
N ARG A 58 6.75 0.44 -2.84
CA ARG A 58 7.58 -0.77 -2.95
C ARG A 58 8.39 -1.04 -1.68
N LYS A 59 8.99 -0.01 -1.07
CA LYS A 59 9.77 -0.17 0.17
C LYS A 59 8.89 -0.62 1.34
N VAL A 60 7.67 -0.09 1.44
CA VAL A 60 6.69 -0.49 2.46
C VAL A 60 6.30 -1.95 2.32
N ILE A 61 5.99 -2.39 1.09
CA ILE A 61 5.65 -3.78 0.77
C ILE A 61 6.78 -4.74 1.18
N LEU A 62 8.02 -4.41 0.83
CA LEU A 62 9.17 -5.22 1.19
C LEU A 62 9.40 -5.25 2.71
N GLY A 63 9.26 -4.09 3.38
CA GLY A 63 9.37 -3.98 4.83
C GLY A 63 8.29 -4.76 5.60
N SER A 64 7.10 -4.94 5.02
CA SER A 64 6.04 -5.73 5.64
C SER A 64 6.19 -7.25 5.44
N GLY A 65 7.24 -7.70 4.73
CA GLY A 65 7.41 -9.10 4.33
C GLY A 65 6.32 -9.61 3.37
N TYR A 66 5.63 -8.71 2.68
CA TYR A 66 4.72 -9.05 1.58
C TYR A 66 5.52 -9.17 0.28
N LYS A 67 5.21 -10.18 -0.53
CA LYS A 67 5.83 -10.36 -1.85
C LYS A 67 4.91 -9.75 -2.89
N ILE A 68 5.49 -8.95 -3.78
CA ILE A 68 4.77 -8.43 -4.95
C ILE A 68 4.34 -9.63 -5.79
N ASP A 69 3.04 -9.79 -5.98
CA ASP A 69 2.48 -10.82 -6.84
C ASP A 69 2.42 -10.33 -8.29
N GLU A 70 2.16 -11.26 -9.21
CA GLU A 70 2.11 -10.97 -10.64
C GLU A 70 1.05 -9.91 -10.99
N GLU A 71 -0.12 -9.97 -10.35
CA GLU A 71 -1.20 -9.01 -10.54
C GLU A 71 -0.75 -7.58 -10.22
N LEU A 72 -0.15 -7.38 -9.04
CA LEU A 72 0.34 -6.07 -8.63
C LEU A 72 1.51 -5.61 -9.52
N PHE A 73 2.38 -6.53 -9.95
CA PHE A 73 3.46 -6.22 -10.86
C PHE A 73 2.95 -5.71 -12.22
N GLN A 74 2.00 -6.40 -12.84
CA GLN A 74 1.39 -5.98 -14.11
C GLN A 74 0.72 -4.61 -13.99
N MET A 75 0.05 -4.36 -12.87
CA MET A 75 -0.61 -3.08 -12.59
C MET A 75 0.38 -1.93 -12.42
N VAL A 76 1.57 -2.19 -11.84
CA VAL A 76 2.63 -1.19 -11.78
C VAL A 76 3.19 -0.93 -13.18
N VAL A 77 3.46 -1.98 -13.97
CA VAL A 77 4.00 -1.84 -15.33
C VAL A 77 3.06 -1.03 -16.23
N SER A 78 1.75 -1.29 -16.19
CA SER A 78 0.76 -0.56 -17.00
C SER A 78 0.65 0.93 -16.66
N ARG A 79 1.08 1.33 -15.46
CA ARG A 79 1.15 2.75 -15.08
C ARG A 79 2.31 3.48 -15.76
N TYR A 80 3.37 2.77 -16.16
CA TYR A 80 4.58 3.35 -16.75
C TYR A 80 4.65 3.21 -18.27
N ILE A 81 3.99 2.20 -18.84
CA ILE A 81 3.94 1.97 -20.28
C ILE A 81 2.61 2.51 -20.79
N VAL A 82 2.68 3.64 -21.49
CA VAL A 82 1.56 4.27 -22.22
C VAL A 82 1.52 3.73 -23.64
#